data_AF-A0A7X8IIV2-F1
#
_entry.id   AF-A0A7X8IIV2-F1
#
_cell.length_a   1.000
_cell.length_b   1.000
_cell.length_c   1.000
_cell.angle_alpha   90.00
_cell.angle_beta   90.00
_cell.angle_gamma   90.00
#
_symmetry.space_group_name_H-M   'P 1'
#
loop_
_entity.id
_entity.type
_entity.pdbx_description
1 polymer ?
#
loop_
_entity_poly.entity_id
_entity_poly.type
_entity_poly.pdbx_seq_one_letter_code
_entity_poly.pdbx_strand_id
1 'polypeptide(L)'
;ACAMASAAAAQLLSGTPPQVEYAAEMALEHMLGLTCDPIAGLVQIPCIERNAFAAMRAMECACYALSTNGRHHVSFDAVVNVMDETGRDLQNKYKETALGGLAKIMNDRLNAAHK
;
A
#
# COMPACT_ATOMS: atom_id res chain seq x y z
N ALA A 1 -4.96 -3.97 1.82
CA ALA A 1 -5.27 -5.00 0.78
C ALA A 1 -4.05 -5.86 0.47
N CYS A 2 -2.93 -5.27 0.01
CA CYS A 2 -1.67 -5.97 -0.30
C CYS A 2 -1.24 -6.97 0.79
N ALA A 3 -1.13 -6.51 2.04
CA ALA A 3 -0.78 -7.34 3.20
C ALA A 3 -1.70 -8.57 3.39
N MET A 4 -3.02 -8.37 3.31
CA MET A 4 -3.99 -9.47 3.43
C MET A 4 -3.83 -10.49 2.31
N ALA A 5 -3.66 -10.03 1.07
CA ALA A 5 -3.46 -10.92 -0.07
C ALA A 5 -2.14 -11.68 0.04
N SER A 6 -1.08 -11.05 0.55
CA SER A 6 0.22 -11.68 0.75
C SER A 6 0.18 -12.78 1.81
N ALA A 7 -0.46 -12.49 2.97
CA ALA A 7 -0.69 -13.47 4.02
C ALA A 7 -1.49 -14.68 3.51
N ALA A 8 -2.58 -14.42 2.78
CA ALA A 8 -3.42 -15.45 2.20
C ALA A 8 -2.65 -16.29 1.17
N ALA A 9 -1.87 -15.66 0.29
CA ALA A 9 -1.03 -16.35 -0.69
C ALA A 9 0.02 -17.24 -0.01
N ALA A 10 0.71 -16.73 1.02
CA ALA A 10 1.68 -17.51 1.79
C ALA A 10 1.02 -18.72 2.45
N GLN A 11 -0.17 -18.56 3.03
CA GLN A 11 -0.93 -19.65 3.64
C GLN A 11 -1.36 -20.71 2.61
N LEU A 12 -1.86 -20.29 1.45
CA LEU A 12 -2.28 -21.20 0.36
C LEU A 12 -1.10 -21.98 -0.23
N LEU A 13 0.09 -21.36 -0.26
CA LEU A 13 1.33 -21.98 -0.70
C LEU A 13 2.04 -22.77 0.42
N SER A 14 1.30 -23.15 1.46
CA SER A 14 1.78 -24.00 2.58
C SER A 14 2.89 -23.37 3.44
N GLY A 15 2.89 -22.05 3.55
CA GLY A 15 3.73 -21.32 4.49
C GLY A 15 3.39 -21.62 5.94
N THR A 16 4.42 -21.63 6.78
CA THR A 16 4.27 -21.70 8.23
C THR A 16 3.71 -20.38 8.79
N PRO A 17 3.09 -20.37 9.99
CA PRO A 17 2.56 -19.14 10.57
C PRO A 17 3.58 -17.97 10.64
N PRO A 18 4.87 -18.18 10.99
CA PRO A 18 5.87 -17.11 10.91
C PRO A 18 6.12 -16.57 9.50
N GLN A 19 6.05 -17.42 8.46
CA GLN A 19 6.18 -16.98 7.08
C GLN A 19 4.94 -16.23 6.59
N VAL A 20 3.74 -16.61 7.07
CA VAL A 20 2.49 -15.91 6.77
C VAL A 20 2.51 -14.50 7.37
N GLU A 21 2.92 -14.39 8.63
CA GLU A 21 3.13 -13.11 9.30
C GLU A 21 4.17 -12.27 8.56
N TYR A 22 5.33 -12.86 8.23
CA TYR A 22 6.40 -12.16 7.54
C TYR A 22 5.97 -11.65 6.14
N ALA A 23 5.20 -12.45 5.40
CA ALA A 23 4.64 -12.02 4.11
C ALA A 23 3.70 -10.81 4.27
N ALA A 24 2.82 -10.85 5.27
CA ALA A 24 1.89 -9.77 5.56
C ALA A 24 2.61 -8.48 5.97
N GLU A 25 3.64 -8.63 6.80
CA GLU A 25 4.48 -7.59 7.35
C GLU A 25 5.21 -6.84 6.24
N MET A 26 6.03 -7.53 5.44
CA MET A 26 6.72 -6.95 4.27
C MET A 26 5.76 -6.24 3.30
N ALA A 27 4.61 -6.86 3.02
CA ALA A 27 3.63 -6.30 2.10
C ALA A 27 2.95 -5.04 2.65
N LEU A 28 2.87 -4.89 3.99
CA LEU A 28 2.40 -3.68 4.64
C LEU A 28 3.49 -2.61 4.66
N GLU A 29 4.74 -2.98 4.97
CA GLU A 29 5.90 -2.07 4.95
C GLU A 29 6.02 -1.36 3.60
N HIS A 30 5.89 -2.11 2.50
CA HIS A 30 5.97 -1.57 1.13
C HIS A 30 4.83 -0.60 0.78
N MET A 31 3.82 -0.46 1.64
CA MET A 31 2.67 0.41 1.44
C MET A 31 2.57 1.54 2.48
N LEU A 32 3.52 1.65 3.42
CA LEU A 32 3.53 2.70 4.43
C LEU A 32 3.62 4.09 3.81
N GLY A 33 2.86 5.04 4.36
CA GLY A 33 2.89 6.44 3.94
C GLY A 33 2.27 6.73 2.57
N LEU A 34 1.60 5.77 1.92
CA LEU A 34 0.88 6.04 0.69
C LEU A 34 -0.22 7.09 0.92
N THR A 35 -0.10 8.21 0.22
CA THR A 35 -1.14 9.24 0.18
C THR A 35 -2.33 8.79 -0.66
N CYS A 36 -3.51 9.32 -0.38
CA CYS A 36 -4.70 9.05 -1.19
C CYS A 36 -5.20 10.38 -1.75
N ASP A 37 -4.71 10.78 -2.92
CA ASP A 37 -5.10 12.05 -3.52
C ASP A 37 -5.32 11.88 -5.03
N PRO A 38 -6.44 11.22 -5.41
CA PRO A 38 -6.69 10.84 -6.78
C PRO A 38 -7.06 12.03 -7.67
N ILE A 39 -6.74 11.93 -8.95
CA ILE A 39 -7.03 12.97 -9.95
C ILE A 39 -8.53 13.23 -9.98
N ALA A 40 -8.92 14.52 -9.86
CA ALA A 40 -10.31 14.97 -9.85
C ALA A 40 -11.21 14.26 -8.82
N GLY A 41 -10.64 13.65 -7.77
CA GLY A 41 -11.39 12.87 -6.79
C GLY A 41 -11.91 11.51 -7.31
N LEU A 42 -11.46 11.07 -8.49
CA LEU A 42 -11.97 9.87 -9.15
C LEU A 42 -11.15 8.62 -8.83
N VAL A 43 -11.81 7.49 -8.65
CA VAL A 43 -11.15 6.19 -8.40
C VAL A 43 -10.62 5.58 -9.71
N GLN A 44 -9.72 6.31 -10.37
CA GLN A 44 -9.10 5.90 -11.63
C GLN A 44 -7.58 6.00 -11.50
N ILE A 45 -7.04 7.22 -11.45
CA ILE A 45 -5.60 7.47 -11.36
C ILE A 45 -5.29 8.06 -9.97
N PRO A 46 -4.36 7.48 -9.19
CA PRO A 46 -3.53 6.30 -9.49
C PRO A 46 -4.13 4.95 -9.01
N CYS A 47 -5.42 4.91 -8.73
CA CYS A 47 -6.08 3.81 -8.04
C CYS A 47 -6.00 2.47 -8.81
N ILE A 48 -6.14 2.49 -10.13
CA ILE A 48 -6.15 1.28 -10.96
C ILE A 48 -4.77 0.63 -10.97
N GLU A 49 -3.73 1.41 -11.29
CA GLU A 49 -2.37 0.90 -11.32
C GLU A 49 -1.91 0.49 -9.92
N ARG A 50 -2.30 1.20 -8.85
CA ARG A 50 -2.00 0.80 -7.47
C ARG A 50 -2.52 -0.60 -7.15
N ASN A 51 -3.72 -0.97 -7.61
CA ASN A 51 -4.24 -2.32 -7.40
C ASN A 51 -3.44 -3.37 -8.19
N ALA A 52 -3.08 -3.08 -9.44
CA ALA A 52 -2.27 -3.99 -10.25
C ALA A 52 -0.89 -4.24 -9.60
N PHE A 53 -0.19 -3.18 -9.18
CA PHE A 53 1.11 -3.30 -8.52
C PHE A 53 1.01 -3.95 -7.12
N ALA A 54 -0.04 -3.66 -6.35
CA ALA A 54 -0.27 -4.29 -5.05
C ALA A 54 -0.53 -5.80 -5.18
N ALA A 55 -1.26 -6.22 -6.22
CA ALA A 55 -1.51 -7.65 -6.46
C ALA A 55 -0.22 -8.41 -6.77
N MET A 56 0.64 -7.87 -7.64
CA MET A 56 1.95 -8.47 -7.91
C MET A 56 2.83 -8.48 -6.65
N ARG A 57 2.88 -7.36 -5.92
CA ARG A 57 3.70 -7.25 -4.72
C ARG A 57 3.30 -8.25 -3.65
N ALA A 58 2.00 -8.48 -3.46
CA ALA A 58 1.49 -9.46 -2.52
C ALA A 58 2.03 -10.87 -2.80
N MET A 59 2.04 -11.30 -4.07
CA MET A 59 2.60 -12.59 -4.48
C MET A 59 4.12 -12.65 -4.30
N GLU A 60 4.84 -11.58 -4.65
CA GLU A 60 6.30 -11.52 -4.48
C GLU A 60 6.70 -11.62 -2.99
N CYS A 61 6.03 -10.89 -2.10
CA CYS A 61 6.25 -10.96 -0.66
C CYS A 61 5.97 -12.37 -0.10
N ALA A 62 4.90 -13.02 -0.57
CA ALA A 62 4.59 -14.40 -0.18
C ALA A 62 5.68 -15.38 -0.64
N CYS A 63 6.09 -15.32 -1.92
CA CYS A 63 7.18 -16.15 -2.45
C CYS A 63 8.49 -15.93 -1.71
N TYR A 64 8.81 -14.67 -1.38
CA TYR A 64 9.99 -14.33 -0.61
C TYR A 64 9.94 -14.94 0.78
N ALA A 65 8.85 -14.73 1.53
CA ALA A 65 8.70 -15.24 2.89
C ALA A 65 8.81 -16.78 2.94
N LEU A 66 8.21 -17.48 1.97
CA LEU A 66 8.30 -18.95 1.83
C LEU A 66 9.73 -19.45 1.57
N SER A 67 10.57 -18.62 0.96
CA SER A 67 11.99 -18.92 0.72
C SER A 67 12.87 -18.69 1.94
N THR A 68 12.29 -18.18 3.05
CA THR A 68 12.99 -17.92 4.32
C THR A 68 12.55 -18.89 5.41
N ASN A 69 13.16 -18.79 6.59
CA ASN A 69 12.72 -19.50 7.79
C ASN A 69 11.61 -18.76 8.59
N GLY A 70 11.02 -17.70 8.01
CA GLY A 70 9.96 -16.88 8.64
C GLY A 70 10.45 -15.93 9.74
N ARG A 71 11.75 -15.90 10.06
CA ARG A 71 12.29 -14.94 11.02
C ARG A 71 12.51 -13.60 10.33
N HIS A 72 12.03 -12.55 10.98
CA HIS A 72 12.11 -11.18 10.52
C HIS A 72 12.34 -10.24 11.70
N HIS A 73 13.01 -9.11 11.46
CA HIS A 73 13.46 -8.21 12.52
C HIS A 73 12.38 -7.25 13.00
N VAL A 74 11.49 -6.87 12.09
CA VAL A 74 10.38 -5.97 12.36
C VAL A 74 9.13 -6.84 12.48
N SER A 75 8.43 -6.81 13.61
CA SER A 75 7.19 -7.57 13.78
C SER A 75 6.03 -6.91 13.04
N PHE A 76 5.03 -7.69 12.61
CA PHE A 76 3.82 -7.15 11.98
C PHE A 76 3.15 -6.03 12.82
N ASP A 77 3.05 -6.22 14.14
CA ASP A 77 2.48 -5.22 15.05
C ASP A 77 3.24 -3.88 15.05
N ALA A 78 4.56 -3.92 14.89
CA ALA A 78 5.38 -2.72 14.79
C ALA A 78 5.06 -1.94 13.51
N VAL A 79 4.90 -2.65 12.38
CA VAL A 79 4.49 -2.04 11.11
C VAL A 79 3.09 -1.43 11.20
N VAL A 80 2.15 -2.10 11.89
CA VAL A 80 0.80 -1.57 12.13
C VAL A 80 0.84 -0.29 12.98
N ASN A 81 1.66 -0.24 14.03
CA ASN A 81 1.83 0.96 14.84
C ASN A 81 2.40 2.12 14.01
N VAL A 82 3.43 1.85 13.19
CA VAL A 82 4.00 2.85 12.28
C VAL A 82 2.97 3.31 11.25
N MET A 83 2.12 2.42 10.73
CA MET A 83 1.04 2.77 9.81
C MET A 83 0.04 3.76 10.46
N ASP A 84 -0.36 3.53 11.71
CA ASP A 84 -1.27 4.41 12.44
C ASP A 84 -0.64 5.78 12.73
N GLU A 85 0.61 5.81 13.21
CA GLU A 85 1.37 7.05 13.43
C GLU A 85 1.50 7.86 12.14
N THR A 86 1.97 7.23 11.06
CA THR A 86 2.12 7.86 9.74
C THR A 86 0.78 8.37 9.21
N GLY A 87 -0.30 7.63 9.42
CA GLY A 87 -1.65 8.02 9.03
C GLY A 87 -2.13 9.27 9.77
N ARG A 88 -1.80 9.42 11.05
CA ARG A 88 -2.13 10.61 11.86
C ARG A 88 -1.34 11.83 11.40
N ASP A 89 -0.04 11.65 11.14
CA ASP A 89 0.87 12.72 10.72
C ASP A 89 0.61 13.22 9.30
N LEU A 90 -0.06 12.41 8.47
CA LEU A 90 -0.36 12.81 7.11
C LEU A 90 -1.31 14.02 7.07
N GLN A 91 -0.86 15.11 6.43
CA GLN A 91 -1.63 16.35 6.31
C GLN A 91 -2.95 16.12 5.57
N ASN A 92 -4.01 16.82 5.99
CA ASN A 92 -5.36 16.68 5.42
C ASN A 92 -5.43 16.85 3.89
N LYS A 93 -4.57 17.70 3.32
CA LYS A 93 -4.51 17.91 1.86
C LYS A 93 -4.06 16.69 1.05
N TYR A 94 -3.56 15.64 1.70
CA TYR A 94 -3.14 14.38 1.07
C TYR A 94 -4.08 13.19 1.43
N LYS A 95 -5.21 13.48 2.09
CA LYS A 95 -6.23 12.54 2.57
C LYS A 95 -7.55 12.70 1.83
N GLU A 96 -7.61 12.22 0.60
CA GLU A 96 -8.82 12.08 -0.23
C GLU A 96 -9.54 13.40 -0.56
N THR A 97 -8.82 14.52 -0.44
CA THR A 97 -9.41 15.85 -0.64
C THR A 97 -9.32 16.34 -2.08
N ALA A 98 -8.47 15.75 -2.94
CA ALA A 98 -8.16 16.24 -4.29
C ALA A 98 -7.59 17.68 -4.31
N LEU A 99 -7.10 18.17 -3.16
CA LEU A 99 -6.55 19.51 -2.98
C LEU A 99 -5.01 19.54 -3.03
N GLY A 100 -4.37 18.37 -2.97
CA GLY A 100 -2.93 18.21 -2.90
C GLY A 100 -2.33 17.50 -4.12
N GLY A 101 -1.14 16.93 -3.93
CA GLY A 101 -0.59 15.85 -4.76
C GLY A 101 -0.76 15.96 -6.28
N LEU A 102 -1.09 14.81 -6.90
CA LEU A 102 -1.34 14.71 -8.34
C LEU A 102 -2.64 15.41 -8.73
N ALA A 103 -3.63 15.42 -7.82
CA ALA A 103 -4.93 16.01 -8.10
C ALA A 103 -4.83 17.50 -8.42
N LYS A 104 -4.07 18.25 -7.62
CA LYS A 104 -3.81 19.67 -7.83
C LYS A 104 -3.14 19.94 -9.18
N ILE A 105 -2.06 19.23 -9.50
CA ILE A 105 -1.31 19.42 -10.75
C ILE A 105 -2.22 19.19 -11.97
N MET A 106 -3.05 18.15 -11.93
CA MET A 106 -3.92 17.82 -13.05
C MET A 106 -5.13 18.76 -13.13
N ASN A 107 -5.70 19.17 -12.00
CA ASN A 107 -6.77 20.17 -11.97
C ASN A 107 -6.32 21.51 -12.55
N ASP A 108 -5.10 21.97 -12.21
CA ASP A 108 -4.54 23.19 -12.77
C ASP A 108 -4.40 23.11 -14.30
N ARG A 109 -3.99 21.94 -14.82
CA ARG A 109 -3.89 21.70 -16.28
C ARG A 109 -5.25 21.67 -16.97
N LEU A 110 -6.24 20.99 -16.38
CA LEU A 110 -7.60 20.93 -16.93
C LEU A 110 -8.22 22.32 -16.99
N ASN A 111 -8.06 23.12 -15.93
CA ASN A 111 -8.56 24.49 -15.89
C ASN A 111 -7.86 25.42 -16.91
N ALA A 112 -6.57 25.21 -17.17
CA ALA A 112 -5.83 25.96 -18.18
C ALA A 112 -6.24 25.61 -19.62
N ALA A 113 -6.64 24.36 -19.89
CA ALA A 113 -7.08 23.91 -21.22
C ALA A 113 -8.50 24.38 -21.59
N HIS A 114 -9.30 24.81 -20.60
CA HIS A 114 -10.67 25.29 -20.78
C HIS A 114 -10.79 26.83 -20.87
N LYS A 115 -9.66 27.55 -20.85
CA LYS A 115 -9.56 28.98 -21.14
C LYS A 115 -9.02 29.20 -22.54
#